data_AF-A0A7W8X123-F1
#
_entry.id   AF-A0A7W8X123-F1
#
_cell.length_a   1.000
_cell.length_b   1.000
_cell.length_c   1.000
_cell.angle_alpha   90.00
_cell.angle_beta   90.00
_cell.angle_gamma   90.00
#
_symmetry.space_group_name_H-M   'P 1'
#
loop_
_entity.id
_entity.type
_entity.pdbx_description
1 polymer ?
#
loop_
_entity_poly.entity_id
_entity_poly.type
_entity_poly.pdbx_seq_one_letter_code
_entity_poly.pdbx_strand_id
1 'polypeptide(L)'
;MIRKAKLDDFLAQAVDVARDRLLEVVDADQLGEHLSATADGERLVTHRFAGNVAGYVGWVWFVSIARVPRSKVITVCDLGLIPGEGALLAPEWVPWSARVTPEDIEADEAEHDDAASAGEQPADTSAEQAEEAATDEEAAESEAAEASTH
;
A
#
# COMPACT_ATOMS: atom_id res chain seq x y z
N MET A 1 -32.07 1.09 3.82
CA MET A 1 -31.76 2.54 3.78
C MET A 1 -30.63 2.83 4.74
N ILE A 2 -29.49 3.31 4.24
CA ILE A 2 -28.39 3.79 5.09
C ILE A 2 -28.83 5.14 5.70
N ARG A 3 -28.72 5.28 7.03
CA ARG A 3 -29.10 6.51 7.73
C ARG A 3 -27.94 7.52 7.62
N LYS A 4 -28.21 8.76 7.20
CA LYS A 4 -27.20 9.83 7.19
C LYS A 4 -26.76 10.12 8.63
N ALA A 5 -25.45 10.15 8.88
CA ALA A 5 -24.92 10.46 10.20
C ALA A 5 -25.28 11.90 10.63
N LYS A 6 -25.57 12.09 11.92
CA LYS A 6 -25.76 13.42 12.49
C LYS A 6 -24.38 14.06 12.68
N LEU A 7 -24.25 15.31 12.24
CA LEU A 7 -23.04 16.10 12.46
C LEU A 7 -22.83 16.36 13.96
N ASP A 8 -21.64 16.05 14.46
CA ASP A 8 -21.22 16.40 15.82
C ASP A 8 -20.70 17.84 15.81
N ASP A 9 -21.40 18.75 16.49
CA ASP A 9 -21.12 20.19 16.45
C ASP A 9 -19.72 20.53 17.00
N PHE A 10 -19.22 19.74 17.97
CA PHE A 10 -17.90 19.97 18.54
C PHE A 10 -16.80 19.63 17.54
N LEU A 11 -16.93 18.50 16.85
CA LEU A 11 -15.99 18.14 15.78
C LEU A 11 -16.13 19.08 14.58
N ALA A 12 -17.35 19.45 14.18
CA ALA A 12 -17.58 20.36 13.05
C ALA A 12 -16.94 21.74 13.24
N GLN A 13 -16.82 22.20 14.50
CA GLN A 13 -16.16 23.47 14.85
C GLN A 13 -14.64 23.33 15.00
N ALA A 14 -14.08 22.11 15.01
CA ALA A 14 -12.66 21.85 15.23
C ALA A 14 -11.80 22.05 13.96
N VAL A 15 -12.09 23.10 13.19
CA VAL A 15 -11.40 23.42 11.92
C VAL A 15 -9.91 23.66 12.15
N ASP A 16 -9.55 24.39 13.20
CA ASP A 16 -8.14 24.69 13.51
C ASP A 16 -7.37 23.42 13.89
N VAL A 17 -7.97 22.57 14.72
CA VAL A 17 -7.37 21.25 15.06
C VAL A 17 -7.17 20.41 13.80
N ALA A 18 -8.16 20.37 12.90
CA ALA A 18 -8.05 19.67 11.63
C ALA A 18 -6.92 20.25 10.74
N ARG A 19 -6.81 21.58 10.65
CA ARG A 19 -5.75 22.26 9.91
C ARG A 19 -4.37 21.95 10.48
N ASP A 20 -4.21 22.06 11.80
CA ASP A 20 -2.94 21.81 12.48
C ASP A 20 -2.44 20.39 12.21
N ARG A 21 -3.34 19.40 12.15
CA ARG A 21 -3.00 18.00 11.84
C ARG A 21 -2.53 17.80 10.41
N LEU A 22 -3.06 18.55 9.45
CA LEU A 22 -2.55 18.54 8.08
C LEU A 22 -1.18 19.21 8.00
N LEU A 23 -0.97 20.31 8.73
CA LEU A 23 0.30 21.04 8.77
C LEU A 23 1.45 20.26 9.45
N GLU A 24 1.16 19.16 10.15
CA GLU A 24 2.19 18.23 10.65
C GLU A 24 2.88 17.45 9.50
N VAL A 25 2.25 17.35 8.33
CA VAL A 25 2.72 16.51 7.21
C VAL A 25 2.70 17.20 5.83
N VAL A 26 2.14 18.40 5.73
CA VAL A 26 1.99 19.18 4.48
C VAL A 26 2.53 20.59 4.68
N ASP A 27 3.19 21.13 3.64
CA ASP A 27 3.66 22.51 3.64
C ASP A 27 2.49 23.51 3.69
N ALA A 28 2.67 24.60 4.42
CA ALA A 28 1.57 25.56 4.67
C ALA A 28 1.05 26.26 3.40
N ASP A 29 1.88 26.40 2.37
CA ASP A 29 1.51 26.99 1.08
C ASP A 29 0.61 26.06 0.24
N GLN A 30 0.72 24.74 0.45
CA GLN A 30 -0.08 23.71 -0.20
C GLN A 30 -1.46 23.52 0.42
N LEU A 31 -1.71 24.08 1.61
CA LEU A 31 -2.97 23.97 2.35
C LEU A 31 -3.78 25.26 2.29
N GLY A 32 -4.85 25.27 1.49
CA GLY A 32 -5.71 26.43 1.28
C GLY A 32 -6.82 26.60 2.32
N GLU A 33 -7.91 27.24 1.89
CA GLU A 33 -9.07 27.57 2.72
C GLU A 33 -9.85 26.32 3.17
N HIS A 34 -10.54 26.43 4.29
CA HIS A 34 -11.48 25.38 4.72
C HIS A 34 -12.73 25.42 3.83
N LEU A 35 -13.10 24.26 3.26
CA LEU A 35 -14.19 24.13 2.30
C LEU A 35 -15.46 23.59 2.94
N SER A 36 -15.34 22.54 3.76
CA SER A 36 -16.51 21.88 4.35
C SER A 36 -16.16 20.98 5.54
N ALA A 37 -17.17 20.65 6.33
CA ALA A 37 -17.14 19.62 7.37
C ALA A 37 -18.35 18.69 7.17
N THR A 38 -18.11 17.39 6.96
CA THR A 38 -19.18 16.40 6.70
C THR A 38 -19.20 15.31 7.76
N ALA A 39 -20.39 14.85 8.12
CA ALA A 39 -20.56 13.73 9.04
C ALA A 39 -20.44 12.41 8.29
N ASP A 40 -19.38 11.66 8.56
CA ASP A 40 -19.10 10.38 7.91
C ASP A 40 -19.44 9.19 8.84
N GLY A 41 -19.74 9.47 10.12
CA GLY A 41 -20.19 8.49 11.10
C GLY A 41 -20.65 9.12 12.42
N GLU A 42 -21.00 8.30 13.41
CA GLU A 42 -21.30 8.82 14.76
C GLU A 42 -20.01 9.36 15.40
N ARG A 43 -19.98 10.66 15.69
CA ARG A 43 -18.79 11.35 16.23
C ARG A 43 -17.55 11.18 15.33
N LEU A 44 -17.77 11.18 14.02
CA LEU A 44 -16.74 11.15 12.98
C LEU A 44 -17.07 12.24 11.95
N VAL A 45 -16.16 13.20 11.78
CA VAL A 45 -16.31 14.34 10.88
C VAL A 45 -15.09 14.46 9.99
N THR A 46 -15.32 14.67 8.69
CA THR A 46 -14.28 14.92 7.71
C THR A 46 -14.25 16.39 7.34
N HIS A 47 -13.14 17.07 7.63
CA HIS A 47 -12.87 18.41 7.17
C HIS A 47 -12.17 18.36 5.83
N ARG A 48 -12.58 19.24 4.90
CA ARG A 48 -11.93 19.41 3.61
C ARG A 48 -11.35 20.82 3.47
N PHE A 49 -10.20 20.91 2.85
CA PHE A 49 -9.48 22.15 2.57
C PHE A 49 -9.07 22.19 1.10
N ALA A 50 -8.95 23.38 0.52
CA ALA A 50 -8.44 23.53 -0.84
C ALA A 50 -6.99 23.03 -0.93
N GLY A 51 -6.68 22.25 -1.97
CA GLY A 51 -5.31 21.82 -2.27
C GLY A 51 -4.62 22.77 -3.22
N ASN A 52 -3.57 23.44 -2.76
CA ASN A 52 -2.74 24.35 -3.56
C ASN A 52 -1.44 23.65 -4.02
N VAL A 53 -1.55 22.38 -4.40
CA VAL A 53 -0.38 21.56 -4.78
C VAL A 53 -0.16 21.66 -6.29
N ALA A 54 1.06 22.03 -6.69
CA ALA A 54 1.43 22.12 -8.11
C ALA A 54 1.18 20.79 -8.84
N GLY A 55 0.46 20.83 -9.96
CA GLY A 55 0.07 19.64 -10.73
C GLY A 55 -1.21 18.95 -10.25
N TYR A 56 -1.73 19.29 -9.07
CA TYR A 56 -2.97 18.73 -8.50
C TYR A 56 -4.09 19.77 -8.47
N VAL A 57 -4.30 20.47 -9.58
CA VAL A 57 -5.36 21.47 -9.72
C VAL A 57 -6.72 20.83 -9.46
N GLY A 58 -7.54 21.46 -8.61
CA GLY A 58 -8.87 20.96 -8.24
C GLY A 58 -8.88 19.84 -7.19
N TRP A 59 -7.71 19.44 -6.67
CA TRP A 59 -7.64 18.47 -5.58
C TRP A 59 -7.91 19.13 -4.23
N VAL A 60 -8.38 18.33 -3.28
CA VAL A 60 -8.76 18.78 -1.93
C VAL A 60 -8.05 17.93 -0.89
N TRP A 61 -7.48 18.61 0.11
CA TRP A 61 -7.01 17.96 1.32
C TRP A 61 -8.22 17.55 2.15
N PHE A 62 -8.17 16.38 2.76
CA PHE A 62 -9.14 15.97 3.77
C PHE A 62 -8.42 15.52 5.04
N VAL A 63 -9.12 15.65 6.16
CA VAL A 63 -8.75 15.03 7.42
C VAL A 63 -10.02 14.60 8.15
N SER A 64 -10.04 13.32 8.52
CA SER A 64 -11.14 12.71 9.24
C SER A 64 -10.78 12.68 10.72
N ILE A 65 -11.61 13.29 11.55
CA ILE A 65 -11.42 13.37 12.99
C ILE A 65 -12.59 12.75 13.74
N ALA A 66 -12.28 12.12 14.87
CA ALA A 66 -13.25 11.45 15.71
C ALA A 66 -13.05 11.78 17.19
N ARG A 67 -14.05 11.44 18.01
CA ARG A 67 -13.93 11.47 19.47
C ARG A 67 -14.78 10.38 20.12
N VAL A 68 -14.33 9.91 21.28
CA VAL A 68 -15.12 9.01 22.12
C VAL A 68 -16.25 9.77 22.86
N PRO A 69 -17.34 9.11 23.26
CA PRO A 69 -18.47 9.77 23.92
C PRO A 69 -18.05 10.57 25.17
N ARG A 70 -18.56 11.80 25.31
CA ARG A 70 -18.29 12.74 26.41
C ARG A 70 -16.83 13.23 26.53
N SER A 71 -15.91 12.74 25.72
CA SER A 71 -14.52 13.24 25.68
C SER A 71 -14.41 14.50 24.82
N LYS A 72 -13.51 15.41 25.21
CA LYS A 72 -13.10 16.55 24.39
C LYS A 72 -11.81 16.26 23.60
N VAL A 73 -11.22 15.08 23.78
CA VAL A 73 -10.04 14.65 23.03
C VAL A 73 -10.48 14.27 21.62
N ILE A 74 -9.84 14.91 20.64
CA ILE A 74 -10.01 14.65 19.21
C ILE A 74 -8.88 13.75 18.74
N THR A 75 -9.20 12.72 17.96
CA THR A 75 -8.24 11.82 17.33
C THR A 75 -8.36 11.93 15.81
N VAL A 76 -7.23 11.90 15.10
CA VAL A 76 -7.22 11.80 13.63
C VAL A 76 -7.37 10.33 13.24
N CYS A 77 -8.24 10.06 12.27
CA CYS A 77 -8.45 8.74 11.70
C CYS A 77 -7.65 8.55 10.41
N ASP A 78 -7.71 9.53 9.52
CA ASP A 78 -7.02 9.53 8.24
C ASP A 78 -6.90 10.96 7.69
N LEU A 79 -5.95 11.19 6.80
CA LEU A 79 -5.76 12.43 6.08
C LEU A 79 -5.13 12.15 4.72
N GLY A 80 -5.39 13.01 3.75
CA GLY A 80 -4.80 12.85 2.43
C GLY A 80 -5.32 13.84 1.42
N LEU A 81 -4.84 13.68 0.19
CA LEU A 81 -5.20 14.51 -0.95
C LEU A 81 -6.06 13.68 -1.91
N ILE A 82 -7.26 14.16 -2.23
CA ILE A 82 -8.19 13.47 -3.12
C ILE A 82 -8.63 14.39 -4.26
N PRO A 83 -9.00 13.85 -5.43
CA PRO A 83 -9.55 14.66 -6.51
C PRO A 83 -10.88 15.28 -6.07
N GLY A 84 -10.98 16.60 -6.20
CA GLY A 84 -12.20 17.37 -5.97
C GLY A 84 -12.88 17.76 -7.28
N GLU A 85 -13.72 18.79 -7.21
CA GLU A 85 -14.37 19.35 -8.39
C GLU A 85 -13.35 20.02 -9.31
N GLY A 86 -13.36 19.65 -10.59
CA GLY A 86 -12.41 20.16 -11.59
C GLY A 86 -11.03 19.50 -11.57
N ALA A 87 -10.82 18.46 -10.75
CA ALA A 87 -9.58 17.69 -10.78
C ALA A 87 -9.41 16.94 -12.11
N LEU A 88 -8.20 16.96 -12.66
CA LEU A 88 -7.82 16.10 -13.78
C LEU A 88 -7.72 14.65 -13.27
N LEU A 89 -8.65 13.80 -13.72
CA LEU A 89 -8.67 12.39 -13.35
C LEU A 89 -7.76 11.57 -14.26
N ALA A 90 -7.26 10.47 -13.71
CA ALA A 90 -6.55 9.46 -14.47
C ALA A 90 -7.48 8.86 -15.55
N PRO A 91 -6.92 8.43 -16.70
CA PRO A 91 -7.67 7.66 -17.68
C PRO A 91 -8.13 6.32 -17.07
N GLU A 92 -9.05 5.66 -17.77
CA GLU A 92 -9.48 4.32 -17.40
C GLU A 92 -8.28 3.35 -17.37
N TRP A 93 -8.24 2.50 -16.35
CA TRP A 93 -7.18 1.51 -16.22
C TRP A 93 -7.31 0.44 -17.30
N VAL A 94 -6.25 0.26 -18.08
CA VAL A 94 -6.15 -0.84 -19.06
C VAL A 94 -5.46 -2.04 -18.40
N PRO A 95 -6.00 -3.27 -18.49
CA PRO A 95 -5.33 -4.47 -18.01
C PRO A 95 -3.92 -4.61 -18.56
N TRP A 96 -2.99 -5.09 -17.74
CA TRP A 96 -1.59 -5.23 -18.16
C TRP A 96 -1.44 -6.04 -19.45
N SER A 97 -2.15 -7.17 -19.58
CA SER A 97 -2.14 -8.00 -20.79
C SER A 97 -2.59 -7.28 -22.06
N ALA A 98 -3.43 -6.25 -21.93
CA ALA A 98 -3.88 -5.41 -23.04
C ALA A 98 -2.94 -4.23 -23.32
N ARG A 99 -1.89 -4.04 -22.50
CA ARG A 99 -0.80 -3.09 -22.74
C ARG A 99 0.40 -3.73 -23.43
N VAL A 100 0.54 -5.07 -23.35
CA VAL A 100 1.62 -5.83 -23.96
C VAL A 100 1.54 -5.66 -25.48
N THR A 101 2.63 -5.17 -26.05
CA THR A 101 2.78 -5.01 -27.50
C THR A 101 3.49 -6.23 -28.09
N PRO A 102 3.35 -6.49 -29.40
CA PRO A 102 4.14 -7.52 -30.07
C PRO A 102 5.64 -7.38 -29.82
N GLU A 103 6.15 -6.14 -29.79
CA GLU A 103 7.55 -5.83 -29.53
C GLU A 103 8.00 -6.25 -28.12
N ASP A 104 7.12 -6.15 -27.12
CA ASP A 104 7.40 -6.63 -25.76
C ASP A 104 7.53 -8.17 -25.72
N ILE A 105 6.77 -8.87 -26.56
CA ILE A 105 6.83 -10.34 -26.66
C ILE A 105 8.12 -10.77 -27.36
N GLU A 106 8.45 -10.13 -28.48
CA GLU A 106 9.69 -10.41 -29.23
C GLU A 106 10.95 -10.16 -28.38
N ALA A 107 10.94 -9.12 -27.54
CA ALA A 107 12.03 -8.85 -26.62
C ALA A 107 12.18 -9.94 -25.55
N ASP A 108 11.08 -10.41 -24.95
CA ASP A 108 11.10 -11.49 -23.96
C ASP A 108 11.56 -12.84 -24.57
N GLU A 109 11.15 -13.13 -25.81
CA GLU A 109 11.61 -14.31 -26.56
C GLU A 109 13.12 -14.27 -26.85
N ALA A 110 13.65 -13.12 -27.28
CA ALA A 110 15.07 -12.95 -27.56
C ALA A 110 15.94 -13.11 -26.29
N GLU A 111 15.50 -12.58 -25.14
CA GLU A 111 16.20 -12.75 -23.86
C GLU A 111 16.25 -14.21 -23.39
N HIS A 112 15.20 -15.00 -23.67
CA HIS A 112 15.16 -16.43 -23.34
C HIS A 112 16.02 -17.29 -24.26
N ASP A 113 16.11 -16.95 -25.55
CA ASP A 113 16.98 -17.66 -26.50
C ASP A 113 18.48 -17.44 -26.18
N ASP A 114 18.88 -16.24 -25.75
CA ASP A 114 20.25 -15.97 -25.30
C ASP A 114 20.62 -16.72 -23.99
N ALA A 115 19.65 -16.92 -23.08
CA ALA A 115 19.85 -17.69 -21.85
C ALA A 115 20.02 -19.20 -22.10
N ALA A 116 19.34 -19.75 -23.11
CA ALA A 116 19.50 -21.14 -23.53
C ALA A 116 20.88 -21.41 -24.16
N SER A 117 21.53 -20.40 -24.74
CA SER A 117 22.87 -20.53 -25.34
C SER A 117 24.02 -20.53 -24.33
N ALA A 118 23.79 -20.22 -23.04
CA ALA A 118 24.83 -20.14 -22.01
C ALA A 118 25.03 -21.44 -21.20
N GLY A 119 24.32 -22.53 -21.54
CA GLY A 119 24.23 -23.76 -20.74
C GLY A 119 25.12 -24.94 -21.15
N GLU A 120 26.01 -24.80 -22.14
CA GLU A 120 26.87 -25.92 -22.57
C GLU A 120 28.04 -26.12 -21.58
N GLN A 121 27.79 -26.80 -20.46
CA GLN A 121 28.85 -27.37 -19.61
C GLN A 121 29.48 -28.54 -20.37
N PRO A 122 30.79 -28.52 -20.68
CA PRO A 122 31.43 -29.65 -21.34
C PRO A 122 31.41 -30.86 -20.40
N ALA A 123 30.87 -31.98 -20.88
CA ALA A 123 30.85 -33.25 -20.17
C ALA A 123 32.30 -33.74 -19.96
N ASP A 124 32.76 -33.71 -18.70
CA ASP A 124 34.01 -34.32 -18.27
C ASP A 124 33.84 -35.85 -18.26
N THR A 125 34.28 -36.50 -19.33
CA THR A 125 34.41 -37.96 -19.39
C THR A 125 35.84 -38.34 -19.02
N SER A 126 36.05 -38.77 -17.77
CA SER A 126 37.10 -39.74 -17.46
C SER A 126 36.73 -40.53 -16.22
N ALA A 127 36.23 -41.75 -16.45
CA ALA A 127 36.04 -42.76 -15.42
C ALA A 127 37.18 -43.77 -15.54
N GLU A 128 38.09 -43.79 -14.57
CA GLU A 128 38.90 -44.96 -14.24
C GLU A 128 38.62 -45.41 -12.81
N GLN A 129 38.68 -46.73 -12.65
CA GLN A 129 37.90 -47.54 -11.72
C GLN A 129 38.67 -47.92 -10.44
N ALA A 130 37.87 -48.46 -9.50
CA ALA A 130 38.20 -49.50 -8.51
C ALA A 130 38.80 -48.95 -7.18
N GLU A 131 38.56 -49.48 -5.97
CA GLU A 131 38.24 -50.83 -5.49
C GLU A 131 37.52 -50.76 -4.11
N GLU A 132 36.85 -51.85 -3.74
CA GLU A 132 36.02 -52.05 -2.54
C GLU A 132 36.80 -52.13 -1.20
N ALA A 133 36.12 -51.83 -0.07
CA ALA A 133 35.94 -52.78 1.05
C ALA A 133 35.30 -52.14 2.31
N ALA A 134 34.29 -52.85 2.86
CA ALA A 134 34.01 -53.14 4.28
C ALA A 134 33.77 -51.98 5.29
N THR A 135 32.92 -52.04 6.31
CA THR A 135 31.90 -52.94 6.86
C THR A 135 31.23 -52.16 8.02
N ASP A 136 30.04 -52.60 8.41
CA ASP A 136 29.51 -52.65 9.79
C ASP A 136 28.81 -51.44 10.46
N GLU A 137 27.52 -51.71 10.71
CA GLU A 137 26.85 -51.74 12.03
C GLU A 137 26.17 -50.46 12.57
N GLU A 138 24.83 -50.49 12.44
CA GLU A 138 23.81 -50.31 13.48
C GLU A 138 24.09 -49.37 14.68
N ALA A 139 23.16 -48.44 14.95
CA ALA A 139 22.11 -48.63 15.96
C ALA A 139 21.45 -47.32 16.44
N ALA A 140 20.15 -47.48 16.75
CA ALA A 140 19.33 -46.77 17.75
C ALA A 140 18.92 -45.31 17.46
N GLU A 141 17.67 -45.06 17.05
CA GLU A 141 16.44 -45.03 17.87
C GLU A 141 16.29 -43.75 18.73
N SER A 142 15.33 -42.91 18.35
CA SER A 142 14.04 -42.73 19.04
C SER A 142 13.57 -41.28 19.15
N GLU A 143 12.27 -41.17 18.88
CA GLU A 143 11.37 -40.04 19.02
C GLU A 143 11.37 -39.43 20.44
N ALA A 144 11.05 -38.13 20.56
CA ALA A 144 9.71 -37.70 20.99
C ALA A 144 9.64 -36.20 21.26
N ALA A 145 8.42 -35.70 21.10
CA ALA A 145 7.93 -34.34 21.23
C ALA A 145 8.15 -33.70 22.62
N GLU A 146 8.07 -32.37 22.72
CA GLU A 146 6.86 -31.67 23.19
C GLU A 146 7.08 -30.15 23.43
N ALA A 147 5.99 -29.42 23.21
CA ALA A 147 5.50 -28.25 23.95
C ALA A 147 6.18 -26.87 23.82
N SER A 148 5.40 -25.95 23.21
CA SER A 148 4.75 -24.79 23.86
C SER A 148 5.60 -23.67 24.50
N THR A 149 5.09 -22.43 24.38
CA THR A 149 5.53 -21.14 24.98
C THR A 149 6.31 -20.27 23.98
N HIS A 150 5.96 -19.03 23.63
CA HIS A 150 5.22 -17.96 24.33
C HIS A 150 4.45 -17.09 23.32
#